data_AF-A0A3L7RXU5-F1
#
_entry.id   AF-A0A3L7RXU5-F1
#
_cell.length_a   1.000
_cell.length_b   1.000
_cell.length_c   1.000
_cell.angle_alpha   90.00
_cell.angle_beta   90.00
_cell.angle_gamma   90.00
#
_symmetry.space_group_name_H-M   'P 1'
#
loop_
_entity.id
_entity.type
_entity.pdbx_description
1 polymer ?
#
loop_
_entity_poly.entity_id
_entity_poly.type
_entity_poly.pdbx_seq_one_letter_code
_entity_poly.pdbx_strand_id
1 'polypeptide(L)'
;MNRFGSWISQYSMVLVLLGLCAFFSAMTVREQQPTAQEAVEQVWGGRGASAEWGTVVVGSESPEDLEFAEAFAIAWKLAGVKTPEDRIWIGTPQEIRRKIQSQGSGPLELILAPGARSWVLFEDIQQKFPDRRLSLRVVSGSRWPNFLKRQNLINVVNRIVEIGILGVGMTLVILTGGIDLSVGSLIALSSVVTTTLIRDCMGGTEATVGGLIVAGILGVSLCGLFGWINGGLIVGFRIPPFIATLGMMMIASGLAFMISQGQSIDRVPSSFVWLGRSRWLGIPLAVWLMLGIFAIGHGVMVLTTYGRSVYAIGGNEVAARLCGVRVGWITASVYGVSGLLAGLGGLVMASRLGTGDAKYGAMVELSVIAAVVVGGTSLRGGYGTMFGTLIGALIIAVIENGMNLMQLDSYAQKVVFGGIILFAVLIDRLRHKA
;
A
#
# COMPACT_ATOMS: atom_id res chain seq x y z
N MET A 1 7.49 30.61 19.75
CA MET A 1 7.11 30.24 18.37
C MET A 1 5.60 30.03 18.35
N ASN A 2 4.85 30.90 17.64
CA ASN A 2 3.39 30.98 17.76
C ASN A 2 2.71 29.65 17.36
N ARG A 3 1.85 29.12 18.25
CA ARG A 3 1.00 27.94 18.00
C ARG A 3 0.22 28.03 16.68
N PHE A 4 -0.08 29.24 16.23
CA PHE A 4 -0.77 29.52 14.96
C PHE A 4 0.06 29.16 13.71
N GLY A 5 1.38 29.36 13.76
CA GLY A 5 2.29 29.03 12.64
C GLY A 5 2.52 27.54 12.47
N SER A 6 2.63 26.79 13.58
CA SER A 6 2.69 25.31 13.52
C SER A 6 1.35 24.70 13.07
N TRP A 7 0.24 25.34 13.43
CA TRP A 7 -1.10 24.98 12.96
C TRP A 7 -1.18 25.09 11.44
N ILE A 8 -0.90 26.26 10.86
CA ILE A 8 -0.92 26.45 9.40
C ILE A 8 0.01 25.47 8.67
N SER A 9 1.21 25.20 9.21
CA SER A 9 2.14 24.23 8.64
C SER A 9 1.57 22.81 8.59
N GLN A 10 0.95 22.30 9.66
CA GLN A 10 0.41 20.93 9.70
C GLN A 10 -0.87 20.78 8.85
N TYR A 11 -1.76 21.78 8.87
CA TYR A 11 -2.96 21.75 8.03
C TYR A 11 -2.63 21.98 6.55
N SER A 12 -1.55 22.70 6.22
CA SER A 12 -1.15 22.88 4.82
C SER A 12 -0.80 21.56 4.12
N MET A 13 -0.15 20.62 4.81
CA MET A 13 0.19 19.31 4.23
C MET A 13 -1.03 18.40 4.06
N VAL A 14 -1.98 18.45 4.99
CA VAL A 14 -3.26 17.74 4.83
C VAL A 14 -4.03 18.30 3.64
N LEU A 15 -4.02 19.62 3.43
CA LEU A 15 -4.62 20.25 2.26
C LEU A 15 -3.91 19.84 0.95
N VAL A 16 -2.59 19.72 0.95
CA VAL A 16 -1.84 19.18 -0.21
C VAL A 16 -2.26 17.75 -0.51
N LEU A 17 -2.34 16.88 0.52
CA LEU A 17 -2.80 15.51 0.37
C LEU A 17 -4.22 15.44 -0.20
N LEU A 18 -5.15 16.22 0.35
CA LEU A 18 -6.54 16.30 -0.14
C LEU A 18 -6.60 16.84 -1.57
N GLY A 19 -5.78 17.84 -1.91
CA GLY A 19 -5.66 18.39 -3.26
C GLY A 19 -5.15 17.35 -4.27
N LEU A 20 -4.16 16.54 -3.89
CA LEU A 20 -3.66 15.44 -4.72
C LEU A 20 -4.72 14.34 -4.88
N CYS A 21 -5.42 13.97 -3.81
CA CYS A 21 -6.53 13.03 -3.89
C CYS A 21 -7.63 13.55 -4.84
N ALA A 22 -7.98 14.83 -4.76
CA ALA A 22 -8.95 15.46 -5.65
C ALA A 22 -8.46 15.48 -7.11
N PHE A 23 -7.19 15.83 -7.33
CA PHE A 23 -6.56 15.83 -8.65
C PHE A 23 -6.59 14.44 -9.30
N PHE A 24 -6.09 13.41 -8.61
CA PHE A 24 -6.12 12.04 -9.15
C PHE A 24 -7.53 11.48 -9.25
N SER A 25 -8.45 11.89 -8.37
CA SER A 25 -9.87 11.54 -8.53
C SER A 25 -10.44 12.10 -9.82
N ALA A 26 -10.19 13.39 -10.12
CA ALA A 26 -10.63 14.02 -11.35
C ALA A 26 -9.98 13.40 -12.61
N MET A 27 -8.67 13.13 -12.57
CA MET A 27 -7.93 12.54 -13.69
C MET A 27 -8.29 11.08 -13.96
N THR A 28 -8.84 10.37 -12.97
CA THR A 28 -9.18 8.94 -13.08
C THR A 28 -10.68 8.67 -13.19
N VAL A 29 -11.50 9.69 -13.48
CA VAL A 29 -12.93 9.51 -13.78
C VAL A 29 -13.07 8.64 -15.03
N ARG A 30 -13.65 7.47 -14.85
CA ARG A 30 -14.01 6.52 -15.91
C ARG A 30 -15.45 6.06 -15.71
N GLU A 31 -16.09 5.57 -16.76
CA GLU A 31 -17.36 4.87 -16.61
C GLU A 31 -17.11 3.57 -15.86
N GLN A 32 -17.68 3.48 -14.65
CA GLN A 32 -17.65 2.27 -13.84
C GLN A 32 -18.82 1.40 -14.23
N GLN A 33 -18.55 0.11 -14.29
CA GLN A 33 -19.61 -0.87 -14.33
C GLN A 33 -20.30 -0.89 -12.95
N PRO A 34 -21.63 -0.94 -12.91
CA PRO A 34 -22.37 -1.06 -11.67
C PRO A 34 -22.05 -2.42 -11.03
N THR A 35 -22.05 -2.46 -9.70
CA THR A 35 -21.91 -3.74 -9.00
C THR A 35 -23.08 -4.66 -9.34
N ALA A 36 -22.88 -5.98 -9.20
CA ALA A 36 -23.92 -6.96 -9.49
C ALA A 36 -25.24 -6.70 -8.72
N GLN A 37 -25.14 -6.17 -7.50
CA GLN A 37 -26.30 -5.78 -6.69
C GLN A 37 -26.99 -4.50 -7.17
N GLU A 38 -26.22 -3.44 -7.46
CA GLU A 38 -26.77 -2.20 -8.05
C GLU A 38 -27.42 -2.47 -9.40
N ALA A 39 -26.86 -3.41 -10.17
CA ALA A 39 -27.42 -3.85 -11.44
C ALA A 39 -28.79 -4.52 -11.28
N VAL A 40 -28.92 -5.40 -10.30
CA VAL A 40 -30.22 -5.99 -9.92
C VAL A 40 -31.20 -4.90 -9.49
N GLU A 41 -30.79 -3.96 -8.64
CA GLU A 41 -31.68 -2.88 -8.20
C GLU A 41 -32.13 -1.95 -9.35
N GLN A 42 -31.21 -1.57 -10.24
CA GLN A 42 -31.53 -0.68 -11.37
C GLN A 42 -32.44 -1.33 -12.40
N VAL A 43 -32.23 -2.62 -12.69
CA VAL A 43 -32.92 -3.32 -13.76
C VAL A 43 -34.17 -4.05 -13.27
N TRP A 44 -34.13 -4.59 -12.06
CA TRP A 44 -35.18 -5.41 -11.47
C TRP A 44 -35.97 -4.67 -10.39
N GLY A 45 -35.29 -3.95 -9.47
CA GLY A 45 -35.88 -2.95 -8.58
C GLY A 45 -37.14 -3.37 -7.82
N GLY A 46 -37.25 -4.65 -7.40
CA GLY A 46 -38.40 -5.15 -6.65
C GLY A 46 -39.69 -5.34 -7.46
N ARG A 47 -39.63 -5.36 -8.80
CA ARG A 47 -40.80 -5.73 -9.61
C ARG A 47 -41.17 -7.19 -9.36
N GLY A 48 -42.44 -7.44 -9.07
CA GLY A 48 -42.99 -8.79 -8.95
C GLY A 48 -42.72 -9.57 -10.23
N ALA A 49 -42.20 -10.78 -10.11
CA ALA A 49 -41.87 -11.61 -11.25
C ALA A 49 -43.10 -11.74 -12.16
N SER A 50 -42.99 -11.28 -13.41
CA SER A 50 -43.93 -11.74 -14.42
C SER A 50 -43.79 -13.25 -14.48
N ALA A 51 -44.91 -13.96 -14.28
CA ALA A 51 -44.98 -15.41 -14.34
C ALA A 51 -44.68 -15.94 -15.76
N GLU A 52 -44.57 -15.06 -16.75
CA GLU A 52 -44.27 -15.40 -18.14
C GLU A 52 -42.76 -15.33 -18.41
N TRP A 53 -42.24 -16.37 -19.08
CA TRP A 53 -40.86 -16.48 -19.56
C TRP A 53 -40.57 -15.31 -20.51
N GLY A 54 -39.76 -14.36 -20.07
CA GLY A 54 -39.53 -13.14 -20.85
C GLY A 54 -38.25 -12.37 -20.53
N THR A 55 -37.61 -12.55 -19.37
CA THR A 55 -36.38 -11.81 -19.02
C THR A 55 -35.23 -12.77 -18.74
N VAL A 56 -34.09 -12.55 -19.40
CA VAL A 56 -32.90 -13.40 -19.34
C VAL A 56 -31.66 -12.55 -19.16
N VAL A 57 -30.73 -12.99 -18.31
CA VAL A 57 -29.39 -12.38 -18.17
C VAL A 57 -28.42 -13.07 -19.11
N VAL A 58 -27.67 -12.28 -19.87
CA VAL A 58 -26.69 -12.78 -20.83
C VAL A 58 -25.30 -12.26 -20.50
N GLY A 59 -24.32 -13.16 -20.39
CA GLY A 59 -22.95 -12.82 -20.03
C GLY A 59 -21.89 -13.69 -20.71
N SER A 60 -20.65 -13.22 -20.66
CA SER A 60 -19.45 -13.98 -21.02
C SER A 60 -18.99 -14.89 -19.89
N GLU A 61 -17.99 -15.73 -20.15
CA GLU A 61 -17.32 -16.55 -19.12
C GLU A 61 -16.35 -15.74 -18.25
N SER A 62 -16.35 -14.40 -18.34
CA SER A 62 -15.53 -13.57 -17.46
C SER A 62 -16.01 -13.63 -16.00
N PRO A 63 -15.10 -13.54 -15.01
CA PRO A 63 -15.48 -13.55 -13.61
C PRO A 63 -16.52 -12.47 -13.23
N GLU A 64 -16.43 -11.29 -13.86
CA GLU A 64 -17.35 -10.16 -13.65
C GLU A 64 -18.77 -10.48 -14.12
N ASP A 65 -18.92 -11.10 -15.30
CA ASP A 65 -20.23 -11.48 -15.84
C ASP A 65 -20.85 -12.67 -15.10
N LEU A 66 -20.00 -13.57 -14.56
CA LEU A 66 -20.45 -14.67 -13.69
C LEU A 66 -21.01 -14.14 -12.36
N GLU A 67 -20.29 -13.22 -11.70
CA GLU A 67 -20.76 -12.58 -10.45
C GLU A 67 -22.03 -11.77 -10.70
N PHE A 68 -22.10 -11.06 -11.82
CA PHE A 68 -23.31 -10.37 -12.28
C PHE A 68 -24.50 -11.32 -12.40
N ALA A 69 -24.33 -12.44 -13.12
CA ALA A 69 -25.39 -13.41 -13.33
C ALA A 69 -25.83 -14.09 -12.03
N GLU A 70 -24.89 -14.42 -11.15
CA GLU A 70 -25.17 -15.03 -9.85
C GLU A 70 -26.05 -14.11 -8.98
N ALA A 71 -25.77 -12.80 -8.95
CA ALA A 71 -26.58 -11.85 -8.20
C ALA A 71 -28.04 -11.81 -8.69
N PHE A 72 -28.28 -11.87 -10.00
CA PHE A 72 -29.62 -11.98 -10.56
C PHE A 72 -30.30 -13.31 -10.21
N ALA A 73 -29.57 -14.43 -10.23
CA ALA A 73 -30.10 -15.73 -9.79
C ALA A 73 -30.58 -15.68 -8.34
N ILE A 74 -29.76 -15.11 -7.44
CA ILE A 74 -30.09 -14.96 -6.02
C ILE A 74 -31.34 -14.07 -5.86
N ALA A 75 -31.38 -12.93 -6.54
CA ALA A 75 -32.51 -12.01 -6.48
C ALA A 75 -33.82 -12.64 -6.96
N TRP A 76 -33.78 -13.40 -8.07
CA TRP A 76 -34.94 -14.12 -8.58
C TRP A 76 -35.39 -15.27 -7.66
N LYS A 77 -34.44 -15.98 -7.05
CA LYS A 77 -34.74 -17.02 -6.05
C LYS A 77 -35.45 -16.44 -4.84
N LEU A 78 -34.98 -15.30 -4.32
CA LEU A 78 -35.62 -14.58 -3.22
C LEU A 78 -37.02 -14.05 -3.59
N ALA A 79 -37.22 -13.69 -4.85
CA ALA A 79 -38.52 -13.24 -5.38
C ALA A 79 -39.49 -14.39 -5.72
N GLY A 80 -39.12 -15.65 -5.50
CA GLY A 80 -39.99 -16.82 -5.72
C GLY A 80 -40.09 -17.32 -7.16
N VAL A 81 -39.15 -16.95 -8.03
CA VAL A 81 -39.07 -17.46 -9.41
C VAL A 81 -38.72 -18.95 -9.40
N LYS A 82 -39.56 -19.78 -10.04
CA LYS A 82 -39.28 -21.19 -10.28
C LYS A 82 -38.23 -21.29 -11.40
N THR A 83 -37.11 -21.96 -11.12
CA THR A 83 -35.91 -22.14 -11.99
C THR A 83 -35.20 -20.84 -12.44
N PRO A 84 -34.48 -20.16 -11.53
CA PRO A 84 -33.67 -18.99 -11.87
C PRO A 84 -32.47 -19.33 -12.77
N GLU A 85 -31.94 -20.56 -12.72
CA GLU A 85 -30.78 -20.95 -13.54
C GLU A 85 -31.09 -20.94 -15.04
N ASP A 86 -32.32 -21.29 -15.43
CA ASP A 86 -32.74 -21.34 -16.85
C ASP A 86 -32.77 -19.95 -17.51
N ARG A 87 -32.81 -18.89 -16.70
CA ARG A 87 -32.83 -17.49 -17.12
C ARG A 87 -31.43 -16.87 -17.19
N ILE A 88 -30.38 -17.65 -16.96
CA ILE A 88 -28.98 -17.22 -17.03
C ILE A 88 -28.29 -17.89 -18.20
N TRP A 89 -27.91 -17.10 -19.20
CA TRP A 89 -27.20 -17.58 -20.37
C TRP A 89 -25.77 -17.04 -20.39
N ILE A 90 -24.84 -17.88 -19.94
CA ILE A 90 -23.40 -17.63 -20.04
C ILE A 90 -22.83 -18.41 -21.21
N GLY A 91 -21.92 -17.78 -21.97
CA GLY A 91 -21.16 -18.44 -23.03
C GLY A 91 -20.60 -17.47 -24.07
N THR A 92 -20.33 -18.00 -25.25
CA THR A 92 -19.83 -17.23 -26.40
C THR A 92 -20.97 -16.56 -27.18
N PRO A 93 -20.70 -15.49 -27.96
CA PRO A 93 -21.72 -14.86 -28.81
C PRO A 93 -22.43 -15.84 -29.75
N GLN A 94 -21.74 -16.87 -30.23
CA GLN A 94 -22.32 -17.88 -31.11
C GLN A 94 -23.32 -18.80 -30.39
N GLU A 95 -23.00 -19.21 -29.17
CA GLU A 95 -23.88 -20.06 -28.35
C GLU A 95 -25.13 -19.29 -27.91
N ILE A 96 -24.95 -18.04 -27.50
CA ILE A 96 -26.07 -17.14 -27.17
C ILE A 96 -26.96 -16.92 -28.38
N ARG A 97 -26.39 -16.70 -29.57
CA ARG A 97 -27.17 -16.60 -30.81
C ARG A 97 -28.02 -17.84 -31.07
N ARG A 98 -27.45 -19.04 -30.90
CA ARG A 98 -28.19 -20.31 -31.05
C ARG A 98 -29.30 -20.43 -30.01
N LYS A 99 -29.04 -20.08 -28.74
CA LYS A 99 -30.05 -20.07 -27.67
C LYS A 99 -31.20 -19.10 -27.96
N ILE A 100 -30.90 -17.91 -28.51
CA ILE A 100 -31.95 -16.99 -28.97
C ILE A 100 -32.76 -17.63 -30.11
N GLN A 101 -32.17 -18.37 -31.02
CA GLN A 101 -32.92 -19.00 -32.13
C GLN A 101 -33.74 -20.22 -31.68
N SER A 102 -33.28 -20.97 -30.68
CA SER A 102 -33.97 -22.17 -30.20
C SER A 102 -35.17 -21.88 -29.29
N GLN A 103 -35.35 -20.63 -28.86
CA GLN A 103 -36.46 -20.20 -28.01
C GLN A 103 -37.67 -19.78 -28.86
N GLY A 104 -38.89 -19.99 -28.35
CA GLY A 104 -40.13 -19.68 -29.08
C GLY A 104 -40.31 -18.18 -29.40
N SER A 105 -41.22 -17.84 -30.31
CA SER A 105 -41.41 -16.47 -30.85
C SER A 105 -41.97 -15.42 -29.88
N GLY A 106 -42.06 -15.72 -28.58
CA GLY A 106 -42.51 -14.78 -27.56
C GLY A 106 -41.54 -13.59 -27.36
N PRO A 107 -42.03 -12.49 -26.75
CA PRO A 107 -41.19 -11.34 -26.43
C PRO A 107 -40.09 -11.71 -25.43
N LEU A 108 -38.86 -11.26 -25.68
CA LEU A 108 -37.69 -11.57 -24.85
C LEU A 108 -36.91 -10.29 -24.52
N GLU A 109 -36.68 -10.06 -23.25
CA GLU A 109 -35.86 -9.01 -22.66
C GLU A 109 -34.51 -9.61 -22.26
N LEU A 110 -33.43 -9.10 -22.86
CA LEU A 110 -32.07 -9.50 -22.58
C LEU A 110 -31.40 -8.44 -21.71
N ILE A 111 -31.07 -8.83 -20.48
CA ILE A 111 -30.25 -8.04 -19.57
C ILE A 111 -28.79 -8.38 -19.88
N LEU A 112 -28.06 -7.44 -20.47
CA LEU A 112 -26.68 -7.67 -20.87
C LEU A 112 -25.74 -7.42 -19.69
N ALA A 113 -24.97 -8.45 -19.32
CA ALA A 113 -23.83 -8.29 -18.43
C ALA A 113 -22.75 -7.43 -19.10
N PRO A 114 -21.87 -6.78 -18.33
CA PRO A 114 -20.93 -5.81 -18.87
C PRO A 114 -20.01 -6.32 -19.98
N GLY A 115 -19.51 -7.56 -19.88
CA GLY A 115 -18.67 -8.19 -20.89
C GLY A 115 -19.42 -8.56 -22.17
N ALA A 116 -20.72 -8.85 -22.06
CA ALA A 116 -21.59 -9.15 -23.19
C ALA A 116 -22.06 -7.88 -23.94
N ARG A 117 -22.07 -6.71 -23.27
CA ARG A 117 -22.50 -5.43 -23.87
C ARG A 117 -21.69 -5.04 -25.10
N SER A 118 -20.40 -5.38 -25.15
CA SER A 118 -19.49 -5.02 -26.25
C SER A 118 -19.57 -5.98 -27.43
N TRP A 119 -20.43 -7.01 -27.38
CA TRP A 119 -20.53 -7.98 -28.46
C TRP A 119 -21.28 -7.39 -29.66
N VAL A 120 -20.67 -7.55 -30.84
CA VAL A 120 -21.27 -7.25 -32.15
C VAL A 120 -22.61 -7.98 -32.35
N LEU A 121 -22.87 -9.08 -31.63
CA LEU A 121 -24.15 -9.79 -31.68
C LEU A 121 -25.35 -8.88 -31.39
N PHE A 122 -25.22 -7.97 -30.42
CA PHE A 122 -26.32 -7.15 -29.93
C PHE A 122 -26.45 -5.81 -30.64
N GLU A 123 -25.48 -5.44 -31.48
CA GLU A 123 -25.62 -4.33 -32.42
C GLU A 123 -26.69 -4.67 -33.47
N ASP A 124 -27.59 -3.74 -33.76
CA ASP A 124 -28.68 -3.90 -34.74
C ASP A 124 -29.49 -5.20 -34.54
N ILE A 125 -29.71 -5.58 -33.28
CA ILE A 125 -30.30 -6.89 -32.93
C ILE A 125 -31.64 -7.16 -33.63
N GLN A 126 -32.45 -6.13 -33.84
CA GLN A 126 -33.74 -6.22 -34.53
C GLN A 126 -33.59 -6.56 -36.01
N GLN A 127 -32.52 -6.10 -36.66
CA GLN A 127 -32.21 -6.47 -38.04
C GLN A 127 -31.70 -7.92 -38.13
N LYS A 128 -30.96 -8.37 -37.12
CA LYS A 128 -30.38 -9.73 -37.05
C LYS A 128 -31.42 -10.80 -36.68
N PHE A 129 -32.51 -10.43 -36.02
CA PHE A 129 -33.60 -11.31 -35.60
C PHE A 129 -34.98 -10.68 -35.91
N PRO A 130 -35.35 -10.52 -37.19
CA PRO A 130 -36.57 -9.79 -37.59
C PRO A 130 -37.87 -10.46 -37.10
N ASP A 131 -37.85 -11.78 -36.92
CA ASP A 131 -39.02 -12.57 -36.52
C ASP A 131 -39.25 -12.58 -34.99
N ARG A 132 -38.42 -11.88 -34.20
CA ARG A 132 -38.50 -11.87 -32.73
C ARG A 132 -38.54 -10.46 -32.15
N ARG A 133 -39.39 -10.28 -31.14
CA ARG A 133 -39.43 -9.03 -30.33
C ARG A 133 -38.38 -9.09 -29.23
N LEU A 134 -37.17 -8.60 -29.51
CA LEU A 134 -36.06 -8.52 -28.56
C LEU A 134 -35.93 -7.11 -27.96
N SER A 135 -35.92 -7.00 -26.64
CA SER A 135 -35.57 -5.76 -25.95
C SER A 135 -34.25 -5.92 -25.22
N LEU A 136 -33.35 -4.94 -25.37
CA LEU A 136 -32.07 -4.92 -24.67
C LEU A 136 -32.18 -3.99 -23.48
N ARG A 137 -31.87 -4.49 -22.29
CA ARG A 137 -31.67 -3.65 -21.11
C ARG A 137 -30.21 -3.74 -20.72
N VAL A 138 -29.54 -2.59 -20.84
CA VAL A 138 -28.16 -2.44 -20.41
C VAL A 138 -28.16 -1.71 -19.09
N VAL A 139 -27.42 -2.25 -18.12
CA VAL A 139 -27.22 -1.55 -16.86
C VAL A 139 -26.31 -0.34 -17.12
N SER A 140 -26.81 0.85 -16.79
CA SER A 140 -26.05 2.08 -17.02
C SER A 140 -24.97 2.19 -15.96
N GLY A 141 -23.71 2.30 -16.40
CA GLY A 141 -22.60 2.55 -15.50
C GLY A 141 -22.65 3.96 -14.90
N SER A 142 -22.10 4.12 -13.70
CA SER A 142 -21.89 5.43 -13.08
C SER A 142 -20.49 5.94 -13.41
N ARG A 143 -20.34 7.24 -13.71
CA ARG A 143 -19.00 7.84 -13.84
C ARG A 143 -18.42 8.04 -12.45
N TRP A 144 -17.40 7.25 -12.12
CA TRP A 144 -16.78 7.31 -10.80
C TRP A 144 -15.25 7.17 -10.89
N PRO A 145 -14.48 7.93 -10.08
CA PRO A 145 -13.03 7.85 -10.07
C PRO A 145 -12.50 6.45 -9.73
N ASN A 146 -11.59 5.91 -10.55
CA ASN A 146 -10.87 4.68 -10.20
C ASN A 146 -10.05 4.87 -8.90
N PHE A 147 -9.53 6.08 -8.67
CA PHE A 147 -8.75 6.39 -7.47
C PHE A 147 -9.53 6.19 -6.17
N LEU A 148 -10.82 6.59 -6.13
CA LEU A 148 -11.66 6.49 -4.93
C LEU A 148 -12.27 5.10 -4.72
N LYS A 149 -11.97 4.12 -5.58
CA LYS A 149 -12.41 2.73 -5.35
C LYS A 149 -11.86 2.24 -4.02
N ARG A 150 -12.70 1.60 -3.21
CA ARG A 150 -12.31 1.02 -1.90
C ARG A 150 -11.05 0.15 -2.01
N GLN A 151 -10.99 -0.73 -3.03
CA GLN A 151 -9.83 -1.59 -3.25
C GLN A 151 -8.57 -0.77 -3.58
N ASN A 152 -8.71 0.30 -4.35
CA ASN A 152 -7.58 1.19 -4.65
C ASN A 152 -7.09 1.94 -3.40
N LEU A 153 -8.01 2.49 -2.59
CA LEU A 153 -7.66 3.14 -1.33
C LEU A 153 -6.96 2.18 -0.36
N ILE A 154 -7.42 0.92 -0.26
CA ILE A 154 -6.74 -0.12 0.51
C ILE A 154 -5.34 -0.38 -0.05
N ASN A 155 -5.18 -0.43 -1.39
CA ASN A 155 -3.87 -0.62 -2.01
C ASN A 155 -2.91 0.55 -1.74
N VAL A 156 -3.41 1.79 -1.76
CA VAL A 156 -2.63 2.99 -1.39
C VAL A 156 -2.10 2.86 0.04
N VAL A 157 -2.99 2.53 0.99
CA VAL A 157 -2.61 2.39 2.41
C VAL A 157 -1.68 1.20 2.63
N ASN A 158 -1.86 0.10 1.89
CA ASN A 158 -0.99 -1.06 2.02
C ASN A 158 0.43 -0.78 1.50
N ARG A 159 0.57 0.13 0.52
CA ARG A 159 1.87 0.49 -0.08
C ARG A 159 2.71 1.39 0.83
N ILE A 160 2.08 2.17 1.71
CA ILE A 160 2.81 2.98 2.70
C ILE A 160 3.32 2.19 3.88
N VAL A 161 2.97 0.91 4.05
CA VAL A 161 3.31 0.17 5.28
C VAL A 161 4.81 0.14 5.52
N GLU A 162 5.60 -0.28 4.53
CA GLU A 162 7.06 -0.31 4.68
C GLU A 162 7.63 1.10 4.87
N ILE A 163 7.23 2.04 4.01
CA ILE A 163 7.72 3.43 4.05
C ILE A 163 7.37 4.09 5.39
N GLY A 164 6.18 3.82 5.93
CA GLY A 164 5.69 4.37 7.18
C GLY A 164 6.41 3.81 8.40
N ILE A 165 6.62 2.48 8.45
CA ILE A 165 7.39 1.83 9.52
C ILE A 165 8.82 2.40 9.57
N LEU A 166 9.50 2.43 8.42
CA LEU A 166 10.84 3.01 8.32
C LEU A 166 10.83 4.51 8.60
N GLY A 167 9.78 5.21 8.19
CA GLY A 167 9.59 6.63 8.39
C GLY A 167 9.62 7.03 9.86
N VAL A 168 9.07 6.22 10.77
CA VAL A 168 9.16 6.47 12.22
C VAL A 168 10.62 6.48 12.68
N GLY A 169 11.42 5.49 12.28
CA GLY A 169 12.84 5.42 12.61
C GLY A 169 13.65 6.57 11.99
N MET A 170 13.44 6.82 10.70
CA MET A 170 14.08 7.89 9.96
C MET A 170 13.73 9.28 10.52
N THR A 171 12.50 9.48 11.03
CA THR A 171 12.11 10.72 11.70
C THR A 171 12.99 10.98 12.92
N LEU A 172 13.24 9.96 13.74
CA LEU A 172 14.13 10.10 14.90
C LEU A 172 15.55 10.47 14.47
N VAL A 173 16.09 9.80 13.44
CA VAL A 173 17.44 10.04 12.90
C VAL A 173 17.58 11.47 12.38
N ILE A 174 16.63 11.91 11.55
CA ILE A 174 16.64 13.26 10.98
C ILE A 174 16.45 14.30 12.07
N LEU A 175 15.62 14.04 13.08
CA LEU A 175 15.45 14.94 14.22
C LEU A 175 16.74 15.17 14.99
N THR A 176 17.67 14.20 15.03
CA THR A 176 19.01 14.40 15.61
C THR A 176 20.01 15.07 14.66
N GLY A 177 19.60 15.47 13.45
CA GLY A 177 20.47 16.06 12.42
C GLY A 177 21.24 15.02 11.59
N GLY A 178 20.82 13.76 11.63
CA GLY A 178 21.45 12.64 10.93
C GLY A 178 20.67 12.20 9.68
N ILE A 179 21.29 11.33 8.88
CA ILE A 179 20.63 10.61 7.77
C ILE A 179 21.07 9.15 7.87
N ASP A 180 20.12 8.22 7.71
CA ASP A 180 20.40 6.78 7.72
C ASP A 180 20.08 6.14 6.37
N LEU A 181 21.10 5.98 5.52
CA LEU A 181 20.94 5.33 4.23
C LEU A 181 20.85 3.80 4.31
N SER A 182 21.21 3.20 5.45
CA SER A 182 21.30 1.74 5.55
C SER A 182 19.94 1.04 5.63
N VAL A 183 18.87 1.76 5.92
CA VAL A 183 17.53 1.18 6.16
C VAL A 183 17.00 0.34 5.00
N GLY A 184 17.30 0.71 3.74
CA GLY A 184 16.92 -0.09 2.57
C GLY A 184 17.63 -1.46 2.54
N SER A 185 18.94 -1.47 2.77
CA SER A 185 19.72 -2.71 2.82
C SER A 185 19.44 -3.56 4.06
N LEU A 186 19.01 -2.94 5.17
CA LEU A 186 18.57 -3.67 6.36
C LEU A 186 17.22 -4.38 6.15
N ILE A 187 16.32 -3.85 5.30
CA ILE A 187 15.13 -4.60 4.84
C ILE A 187 15.55 -5.89 4.15
N ALA A 188 16.46 -5.80 3.16
CA ALA A 188 16.99 -6.97 2.46
C ALA A 188 17.58 -7.98 3.44
N LEU A 189 18.47 -7.52 4.32
CA LEU A 189 19.15 -8.38 5.28
C LEU A 189 18.18 -9.08 6.22
N SER A 190 17.20 -8.37 6.80
CA SER A 190 16.20 -8.99 7.66
C SER A 190 15.35 -10.01 6.91
N SER A 191 14.95 -9.71 5.67
CA SER A 191 14.14 -10.61 4.86
C SER A 191 14.88 -11.92 4.57
N VAL A 192 16.15 -11.84 4.18
CA VAL A 192 17.00 -12.99 3.88
C VAL A 192 17.32 -13.76 5.16
N VAL A 193 17.75 -13.10 6.23
CA VAL A 193 18.11 -13.78 7.48
C VAL A 193 16.90 -14.50 8.09
N THR A 194 15.73 -13.85 8.15
CA THR A 194 14.52 -14.50 8.67
C THR A 194 14.15 -15.73 7.84
N THR A 195 14.09 -15.61 6.51
CA THR A 195 13.67 -16.73 5.65
C THR A 195 14.70 -17.86 5.60
N THR A 196 16.00 -17.55 5.65
CA THR A 196 17.08 -18.54 5.82
C THR A 196 16.94 -19.30 7.14
N LEU A 197 16.71 -18.60 8.26
CA LEU A 197 16.53 -19.25 9.55
C LEU A 197 15.29 -20.14 9.57
N ILE A 198 14.19 -19.71 8.94
CA ILE A 198 13.00 -20.54 8.78
C ILE A 198 13.33 -21.81 8.00
N ARG A 199 13.96 -21.66 6.83
CA ARG A 199 14.32 -22.75 5.92
C ARG A 199 15.26 -23.77 6.56
N ASP A 200 16.36 -23.29 7.13
CA ASP A 200 17.51 -24.13 7.49
C ASP A 200 17.51 -24.56 8.95
N CYS A 201 16.90 -23.77 9.84
CA CYS A 201 16.99 -23.99 11.29
C CYS A 201 15.65 -24.33 11.96
N MET A 202 14.51 -23.99 11.34
CA MET A 202 13.19 -24.10 11.98
C MET A 202 12.25 -25.11 11.32
N GLY A 203 12.73 -25.92 10.36
CA GLY A 203 11.93 -26.94 9.68
C GLY A 203 11.32 -26.53 8.34
N GLY A 204 11.70 -25.36 7.80
CA GLY A 204 11.30 -24.90 6.47
C GLY A 204 9.79 -24.85 6.29
N THR A 205 9.26 -25.60 5.33
CA THR A 205 7.82 -25.63 5.04
C THR A 205 6.96 -26.19 6.17
N GLU A 206 7.56 -26.89 7.13
CA GLU A 206 6.89 -27.43 8.32
C GLU A 206 7.18 -26.60 9.58
N ALA A 207 7.77 -25.42 9.42
CA ALA A 207 8.15 -24.60 10.57
C ALA A 207 6.95 -24.24 11.45
N THR A 208 7.12 -24.45 12.76
CA THR A 208 6.11 -24.11 13.76
C THR A 208 5.98 -22.60 13.92
N VAL A 209 4.83 -22.14 14.44
CA VAL A 209 4.61 -20.72 14.75
C VAL A 209 5.70 -20.16 15.67
N GLY A 210 6.18 -20.95 16.64
CA GLY A 210 7.30 -20.57 17.50
C GLY A 210 8.59 -20.35 16.72
N GLY A 211 8.91 -21.24 15.76
CA GLY A 211 10.07 -21.09 14.88
C GLY A 211 10.01 -19.83 14.02
N LEU A 212 8.82 -19.49 13.50
CA LEU A 212 8.60 -18.25 12.74
C LEU A 212 8.85 -17.00 13.58
N ILE A 213 8.34 -16.98 14.82
CA ILE A 213 8.51 -15.85 15.75
C ILE A 213 9.99 -15.68 16.08
N VAL A 214 10.70 -16.77 16.41
CA VAL A 214 12.13 -16.71 16.73
C VAL A 214 12.94 -16.22 15.54
N ALA A 215 12.73 -16.77 14.34
CA ALA A 215 13.42 -16.34 13.13
C ALA A 215 13.15 -14.87 12.78
N GLY A 216 11.90 -14.41 12.98
CA GLY A 216 11.52 -13.01 12.81
C GLY A 216 12.24 -12.10 13.81
N ILE A 217 12.22 -12.43 15.10
CA ILE A 217 12.90 -11.66 16.16
C ILE A 217 14.40 -11.58 15.89
N LEU A 218 15.04 -12.68 15.48
CA LEU A 218 16.48 -12.70 15.20
C LEU A 218 16.85 -11.82 14.00
N GLY A 219 16.08 -11.91 12.89
CA GLY A 219 16.29 -11.04 11.72
C GLY A 219 16.12 -9.55 12.04
N VAL A 220 15.06 -9.22 12.78
CA VAL A 220 14.78 -7.84 13.23
C VAL A 220 15.86 -7.33 14.18
N SER A 221 16.26 -8.15 15.15
CA SER A 221 17.26 -7.78 16.18
C SER A 221 18.65 -7.57 15.56
N LEU A 222 19.02 -8.37 14.56
CA LEU A 222 20.26 -8.17 13.82
C LEU A 222 20.32 -6.79 13.14
N CYS A 223 19.19 -6.34 12.57
CA CYS A 223 19.13 -5.01 11.96
C CYS A 223 19.19 -3.90 13.00
N GLY A 224 18.56 -4.10 14.16
CA GLY A 224 18.73 -3.22 15.32
C GLY A 224 20.19 -3.10 15.77
N LEU A 225 20.92 -4.22 15.80
CA LEU A 225 22.35 -4.24 16.12
C LEU A 225 23.17 -3.43 15.11
N PHE A 226 22.95 -3.60 13.81
CA PHE A 226 23.63 -2.79 12.79
C PHE A 226 23.30 -1.30 12.89
N GLY A 227 22.05 -0.96 13.22
CA GLY A 227 21.66 0.41 13.56
C GLY A 227 22.44 0.94 14.78
N TRP A 228 22.56 0.16 15.85
CA TRP A 228 23.34 0.53 17.03
C TRP A 228 24.83 0.71 16.70
N ILE A 229 25.40 -0.14 15.83
CA ILE A 229 26.78 -0.02 15.35
C ILE A 229 26.96 1.30 14.59
N ASN A 230 26.05 1.66 13.67
CA ASN A 230 26.07 2.97 13.00
C ASN A 230 26.11 4.12 14.00
N GLY A 231 25.19 4.09 14.96
CA GLY A 231 25.13 5.10 16.01
C GLY A 231 26.39 5.19 16.86
N GLY A 232 26.98 4.03 17.21
CA GLY A 232 28.25 3.93 17.92
C GLY A 232 29.44 4.47 17.11
N LEU A 233 29.47 4.21 15.80
CA LEU A 233 30.50 4.75 14.90
C LEU A 233 30.43 6.27 14.81
N ILE A 234 29.22 6.82 14.68
CA ILE A 234 28.96 8.25 14.59
C ILE A 234 29.39 8.95 15.90
N VAL A 235 29.00 8.40 17.04
CA VAL A 235 29.26 9.03 18.34
C VAL A 235 30.70 8.82 18.81
N GLY A 236 31.19 7.58 18.72
CA GLY A 236 32.50 7.18 19.26
C GLY A 236 33.66 7.68 18.40
N PHE A 237 33.52 7.61 17.07
CA PHE A 237 34.59 7.98 16.14
C PHE A 237 34.33 9.31 15.42
N ARG A 238 33.21 9.99 15.71
CA ARG A 238 32.82 11.26 15.07
C ARG A 238 32.74 11.17 13.54
N ILE A 239 32.40 9.99 13.02
CA ILE A 239 32.20 9.78 11.58
C ILE A 239 30.91 10.51 11.17
N PRO A 240 30.91 11.28 10.07
CA PRO A 240 29.68 11.88 9.56
C PRO A 240 28.60 10.81 9.31
N PRO A 241 27.35 11.01 9.78
CA PRO A 241 26.28 10.01 9.69
C PRO A 241 26.05 9.40 8.31
N PHE A 242 26.09 10.23 7.28
CA PHE A 242 25.93 9.81 5.90
C PHE A 242 27.00 8.78 5.48
N ILE A 243 28.25 8.97 5.90
CA ILE A 243 29.36 8.08 5.54
C ILE A 243 29.23 6.74 6.28
N ALA A 244 28.96 6.77 7.59
CA ALA A 244 28.78 5.56 8.38
C ALA A 244 27.64 4.69 7.82
N THR A 245 26.50 5.32 7.54
CA THR A 245 25.29 4.61 7.08
C THR A 245 25.39 4.17 5.62
N LEU A 246 26.10 4.91 4.76
CA LEU A 246 26.42 4.47 3.39
C LEU A 246 27.34 3.25 3.39
N GLY A 247 28.37 3.23 4.27
CA GLY A 247 29.21 2.04 4.44
C GLY A 247 28.40 0.84 4.93
N MET A 248 27.53 1.06 5.93
CA MET A 248 26.66 0.01 6.45
C MET A 248 25.64 -0.48 5.41
N MET A 249 25.12 0.39 4.55
CA MET A 249 24.27 0.03 3.43
C MET A 249 24.98 -0.99 2.53
N MET A 250 26.23 -0.74 2.13
CA MET A 250 27.01 -1.66 1.30
C MET A 250 27.29 -2.98 2.01
N ILE A 251 27.64 -2.95 3.30
CA ILE A 251 27.89 -4.16 4.10
C ILE A 251 26.62 -5.00 4.24
N ALA A 252 25.50 -4.39 4.66
CA ALA A 252 24.24 -5.10 4.85
C ALA A 252 23.71 -5.68 3.53
N SER A 253 23.81 -4.93 2.43
CA SER A 253 23.45 -5.42 1.10
C SER A 253 24.35 -6.58 0.68
N GLY A 254 25.67 -6.46 0.85
CA GLY A 254 26.63 -7.53 0.54
C GLY A 254 26.35 -8.80 1.35
N LEU A 255 26.12 -8.67 2.65
CA LEU A 255 25.74 -9.80 3.51
C LEU A 255 24.43 -10.45 3.06
N ALA A 256 23.41 -9.67 2.69
CA ALA A 256 22.16 -10.21 2.17
C ALA A 256 22.39 -11.04 0.90
N PHE A 257 23.19 -10.53 -0.05
CA PHE A 257 23.55 -11.27 -1.27
C PHE A 257 24.39 -12.52 -1.00
N MET A 258 25.35 -12.46 -0.06
CA MET A 258 26.18 -13.59 0.32
C MET A 258 25.36 -14.71 0.97
N ILE A 259 24.44 -14.37 1.87
CA ILE A 259 23.58 -15.34 2.55
C ILE A 259 22.57 -15.95 1.56
N SER A 260 21.99 -15.13 0.68
CA SER A 260 20.98 -15.60 -0.29
C SER A 260 21.58 -16.24 -1.54
N GLN A 261 22.90 -16.14 -1.74
CA GLN A 261 23.59 -16.53 -2.97
C GLN A 261 22.96 -15.89 -4.23
N GLY A 262 22.42 -14.67 -4.08
CA GLY A 262 21.72 -13.93 -5.13
C GLY A 262 20.36 -14.50 -5.55
N GLN A 263 19.85 -15.53 -4.85
CA GLN A 263 18.54 -16.12 -5.12
C GLN A 263 17.50 -15.68 -4.07
N SER A 264 16.23 -15.78 -4.45
CA SER A 264 15.11 -15.62 -3.51
C SER A 264 14.93 -16.89 -2.67
N ILE A 265 14.58 -16.72 -1.39
CA ILE A 265 14.37 -17.82 -0.44
C ILE A 265 12.88 -17.96 -0.17
N ASP A 266 12.26 -19.02 -0.68
CA ASP A 266 10.81 -19.23 -0.73
C ASP A 266 10.30 -20.44 0.07
N ARG A 267 11.20 -21.25 0.63
CA ARG A 267 10.89 -22.44 1.44
C ARG A 267 10.42 -22.09 2.86
N VAL A 268 9.30 -21.39 2.95
CA VAL A 268 8.63 -20.96 4.19
C VAL A 268 7.21 -21.55 4.26
N PRO A 269 6.65 -21.77 5.46
CA PRO A 269 5.32 -22.36 5.59
C PRO A 269 4.22 -21.36 5.15
N SER A 270 3.04 -21.86 4.80
CA SER A 270 1.88 -21.03 4.45
C SER A 270 1.43 -20.11 5.60
N SER A 271 1.74 -20.45 6.84
CA SER A 271 1.50 -19.60 8.01
C SER A 271 2.39 -18.35 8.04
N PHE A 272 3.54 -18.35 7.35
CA PHE A 272 4.45 -17.20 7.32
C PHE A 272 3.83 -15.97 6.67
N VAL A 273 2.96 -16.14 5.66
CA VAL A 273 2.33 -15.01 4.98
C VAL A 273 1.21 -14.34 5.78
N TRP A 274 0.86 -14.90 6.95
CA TRP A 274 -0.22 -14.40 7.79
C TRP A 274 0.00 -12.93 8.19
N LEU A 275 1.22 -12.54 8.58
CA LEU A 275 1.50 -11.16 9.00
C LEU A 275 1.30 -10.16 7.85
N GLY A 276 1.74 -10.51 6.64
CA GLY A 276 1.72 -9.62 5.47
C GLY A 276 0.44 -9.68 4.62
N ARG A 277 -0.35 -10.76 4.67
CA ARG A 277 -1.54 -10.97 3.82
C ARG A 277 -2.87 -10.98 4.58
N SER A 278 -2.88 -11.22 5.89
CA SER A 278 -4.12 -11.25 6.65
C SER A 278 -4.78 -9.89 6.71
N ARG A 279 -6.11 -9.89 6.82
CA ARG A 279 -6.92 -8.67 6.93
C ARG A 279 -7.72 -8.69 8.22
N TRP A 280 -7.82 -7.53 8.86
CA TRP A 280 -8.68 -7.29 10.00
C TRP A 280 -9.56 -6.07 9.71
N LEU A 281 -10.87 -6.22 9.90
CA LEU A 281 -11.89 -5.22 9.51
C LEU A 281 -11.77 -4.77 8.03
N GLY A 282 -11.33 -5.67 7.15
CA GLY A 282 -11.14 -5.39 5.72
C GLY A 282 -9.86 -4.62 5.36
N ILE A 283 -9.02 -4.29 6.34
CA ILE A 283 -7.73 -3.60 6.17
C ILE A 283 -6.58 -4.60 6.45
N PRO A 284 -5.47 -4.61 5.68
CA PRO A 284 -4.34 -5.49 5.95
C PRO A 284 -3.77 -5.32 7.36
N LEU A 285 -3.42 -6.43 8.02
CA LEU A 285 -2.85 -6.43 9.37
C LEU A 285 -1.57 -5.60 9.47
N ALA A 286 -0.78 -5.58 8.40
CA ALA A 286 0.45 -4.80 8.29
C ALA A 286 0.22 -3.28 8.44
N VAL A 287 -0.96 -2.77 8.03
CA VAL A 287 -1.37 -1.37 8.25
C VAL A 287 -1.62 -1.09 9.72
N TRP A 288 -2.29 -2.00 10.43
CA TRP A 288 -2.52 -1.89 11.86
C TRP A 288 -1.20 -1.90 12.64
N LEU A 289 -0.26 -2.76 12.25
CA LEU A 289 1.09 -2.79 12.81
C LEU A 289 1.79 -1.43 12.61
N MET A 290 1.76 -0.88 11.39
CA MET A 290 2.32 0.44 11.09
C MET A 290 1.68 1.54 11.95
N LEU A 291 0.34 1.58 12.08
CA LEU A 291 -0.36 2.56 12.91
C LEU A 291 0.01 2.41 14.40
N GLY A 292 0.15 1.18 14.89
CA GLY A 292 0.64 0.90 16.24
C GLY A 292 2.04 1.45 16.47
N ILE A 293 2.95 1.27 15.51
CA ILE A 293 4.32 1.81 15.57
C ILE A 293 4.30 3.34 15.56
N PHE A 294 3.45 3.97 14.75
CA PHE A 294 3.26 5.42 14.78
C PHE A 294 2.72 5.90 16.14
N ALA A 295 1.75 5.20 16.72
CA ALA A 295 1.20 5.54 18.02
C ALA A 295 2.26 5.45 19.14
N ILE A 296 3.06 4.38 19.14
CA ILE A 296 4.18 4.21 20.07
C ILE A 296 5.22 5.30 19.85
N GLY A 297 5.66 5.52 18.61
CA GLY A 297 6.65 6.54 18.26
C GLY A 297 6.19 7.94 18.64
N HIS A 298 4.92 8.29 18.38
CA HIS A 298 4.33 9.56 18.77
C HIS A 298 4.28 9.71 20.29
N GLY A 299 3.82 8.67 21.01
CA GLY A 299 3.79 8.64 22.47
C GLY A 299 5.19 8.83 23.07
N VAL A 300 6.20 8.13 22.55
CA VAL A 300 7.60 8.30 22.98
C VAL A 300 8.06 9.74 22.73
N MET A 301 7.78 10.33 21.57
CA MET A 301 8.24 11.67 21.24
C MET A 301 7.58 12.78 22.08
N VAL A 302 6.29 12.64 22.39
CA VAL A 302 5.52 13.68 23.10
C VAL A 302 5.57 13.50 24.62
N LEU A 303 5.49 12.26 25.10
CA LEU A 303 5.24 11.97 26.52
C LEU A 303 6.52 11.70 27.30
N THR A 304 7.65 11.38 26.66
CA THR A 304 8.86 10.93 27.37
C THR A 304 10.01 11.95 27.36
N THR A 305 10.94 11.80 28.31
CA THR A 305 12.22 12.54 28.34
C THR A 305 13.10 12.20 27.14
N TYR A 306 13.00 10.99 26.59
CA TYR A 306 13.73 10.55 25.41
C TYR A 306 13.40 11.44 24.21
N GLY A 307 12.11 11.63 23.91
CA GLY A 307 11.65 12.50 22.84
C GLY A 307 12.16 13.94 22.95
N ARG A 308 12.06 14.53 24.15
CA ARG A 308 12.60 15.88 24.43
C ARG A 308 14.09 15.96 24.19
N SER A 309 14.83 14.91 24.54
CA SER A 309 16.27 14.86 24.35
C SER A 309 16.65 14.75 22.88
N VAL A 310 15.90 13.99 22.08
CA VAL A 310 16.07 13.91 20.61
C VAL A 310 15.90 15.29 19.97
N TYR A 311 14.83 16.04 20.30
CA TYR A 311 14.65 17.40 19.79
C TYR A 311 15.75 18.36 20.25
N ALA A 312 16.18 18.26 21.52
CA ALA A 312 17.25 19.12 22.06
C ALA A 312 18.58 18.92 21.34
N ILE A 313 18.95 17.66 21.05
CA ILE A 313 20.17 17.31 20.30
C ILE A 313 20.14 17.95 18.91
N GLY A 314 19.02 17.81 18.19
CA GLY A 314 18.88 18.39 16.85
C GLY A 314 18.85 19.90 16.81
N GLY A 315 18.32 20.55 17.86
CA GLY A 315 18.30 22.01 17.95
C GLY A 315 19.70 22.59 18.20
N ASN A 316 20.43 22.03 19.17
CA ASN A 316 21.82 22.40 19.45
C ASN A 316 22.49 21.31 20.30
N GLU A 317 23.31 20.47 19.66
CA GLU A 317 24.00 19.37 20.32
C GLU A 317 24.89 19.83 21.50
N VAL A 318 25.60 20.95 21.32
CA VAL A 318 26.51 21.49 22.35
C VAL A 318 25.72 21.94 23.57
N ALA A 319 24.63 22.68 23.36
CA ALA A 319 23.76 23.11 24.45
C ALA A 319 23.09 21.92 25.15
N ALA A 320 22.60 20.93 24.39
CA ALA A 320 22.02 19.72 24.96
C ALA A 320 23.01 18.99 25.87
N ARG A 321 24.27 18.88 25.45
CA ARG A 321 25.36 18.28 26.24
C ARG A 321 25.62 19.06 27.53
N LEU A 322 25.67 20.39 27.46
CA LEU A 322 25.84 21.26 28.65
C LEU A 322 24.65 21.16 29.61
N CYS A 323 23.44 20.88 29.11
CA CYS A 323 22.25 20.62 29.92
C CYS A 323 22.16 19.18 30.47
N GLY A 324 23.23 18.37 30.36
CA GLY A 324 23.29 17.02 30.92
C GLY A 324 22.62 15.93 30.08
N VAL A 325 22.22 16.23 28.84
CA VAL A 325 21.68 15.21 27.92
C VAL A 325 22.81 14.26 27.50
N ARG A 326 22.56 12.95 27.62
CA ARG A 326 23.48 11.89 27.19
C ARG A 326 23.47 11.75 25.66
N VAL A 327 23.97 12.77 24.95
CA VAL A 327 23.94 12.88 23.49
C VAL A 327 24.36 11.58 22.83
N GLY A 328 25.51 11.02 23.23
CA GLY A 328 26.04 9.82 22.62
C GLY A 328 25.12 8.60 22.72
N TRP A 329 24.51 8.36 23.88
CA TRP A 329 23.62 7.22 24.06
C TRP A 329 22.32 7.40 23.28
N ILE A 330 21.76 8.62 23.29
CA ILE A 330 20.53 8.93 22.56
C ILE A 330 20.74 8.80 21.06
N THR A 331 21.79 9.41 20.51
CA THR A 331 22.14 9.27 19.09
C THR A 331 22.32 7.80 18.73
N ALA A 332 23.07 7.02 19.54
CA ALA A 332 23.25 5.60 19.25
C ALA A 332 21.94 4.80 19.26
N SER A 333 21.07 5.07 20.24
CA SER A 333 19.77 4.41 20.34
C SER A 333 18.81 4.79 19.21
N VAL A 334 18.87 6.02 18.70
CA VAL A 334 18.06 6.47 17.56
C VAL A 334 18.38 5.66 16.30
N TYR A 335 19.66 5.45 15.99
CA TYR A 335 20.06 4.58 14.88
C TYR A 335 19.72 3.11 15.14
N GLY A 336 19.84 2.64 16.40
CA GLY A 336 19.39 1.31 16.79
C GLY A 336 17.91 1.07 16.55
N VAL A 337 17.06 2.03 16.91
CA VAL A 337 15.61 1.98 16.64
C VAL A 337 15.33 2.06 15.15
N SER A 338 16.04 2.91 14.40
CA SER A 338 15.96 2.97 12.93
C SER A 338 16.23 1.60 12.29
N GLY A 339 17.33 0.95 12.68
CA GLY A 339 17.68 -0.38 12.20
C GLY A 339 16.67 -1.46 12.61
N LEU A 340 16.13 -1.41 13.82
CA LEU A 340 15.09 -2.34 14.28
C LEU A 340 13.81 -2.20 13.46
N LEU A 341 13.37 -0.96 13.20
CA LEU A 341 12.18 -0.71 12.38
C LEU A 341 12.41 -1.07 10.91
N ALA A 342 13.62 -0.86 10.37
CA ALA A 342 13.99 -1.35 9.04
C ALA A 342 13.92 -2.88 8.97
N GLY A 343 14.42 -3.57 10.00
CA GLY A 343 14.28 -5.03 10.11
C GLY A 343 12.83 -5.48 10.16
N LEU A 344 11.98 -4.79 10.94
CA LEU A 344 10.55 -5.09 11.00
C LEU A 344 9.85 -4.86 9.65
N GLY A 345 10.20 -3.80 8.93
CA GLY A 345 9.76 -3.58 7.56
C GLY A 345 10.19 -4.71 6.62
N GLY A 346 11.43 -5.21 6.76
CA GLY A 346 11.94 -6.38 6.04
C GLY A 346 11.17 -7.66 6.33
N LEU A 347 10.85 -7.93 7.60
CA LEU A 347 10.02 -9.06 8.02
C LEU A 347 8.61 -8.98 7.43
N VAL A 348 7.98 -7.82 7.48
CA VAL A 348 6.64 -7.58 6.91
C VAL A 348 6.66 -7.77 5.40
N MET A 349 7.65 -7.21 4.71
CA MET A 349 7.81 -7.36 3.27
C MET A 349 8.03 -8.82 2.86
N ALA A 350 8.88 -9.54 3.59
CA ALA A 350 9.13 -10.96 3.36
C ALA A 350 7.87 -11.80 3.58
N SER A 351 7.14 -11.56 4.67
CA SER A 351 5.86 -12.22 4.95
C SER A 351 4.83 -11.94 3.85
N ARG A 352 4.73 -10.69 3.37
CA ARG A 352 3.78 -10.32 2.32
C ARG A 352 4.07 -11.06 1.02
N LEU A 353 5.33 -11.11 0.61
CA LEU A 353 5.75 -11.74 -0.66
C LEU A 353 5.91 -13.26 -0.52
N GLY A 354 6.02 -13.78 0.70
CA GLY A 354 6.22 -15.19 1.00
C GLY A 354 7.65 -15.67 0.72
N THR A 355 8.58 -14.75 0.50
CA THR A 355 9.97 -15.04 0.18
C THR A 355 10.89 -13.97 0.77
N GLY A 356 12.17 -14.27 0.94
CA GLY A 356 13.21 -13.29 1.27
C GLY A 356 14.15 -13.09 0.09
N ASP A 357 14.50 -11.85 -0.22
CA ASP A 357 15.32 -11.52 -1.39
C ASP A 357 16.29 -10.39 -1.07
N ALA A 358 17.54 -10.53 -1.49
CA ALA A 358 18.59 -9.53 -1.28
C ALA A 358 18.36 -8.21 -2.03
N LYS A 359 17.43 -8.18 -3.00
CA LYS A 359 17.04 -6.99 -3.77
C LYS A 359 15.93 -6.18 -3.09
N TYR A 360 15.31 -6.70 -2.03
CA TYR A 360 14.27 -5.97 -1.31
C TYR A 360 14.82 -4.70 -0.65
N GLY A 361 14.00 -3.66 -0.57
CA GLY A 361 14.43 -2.40 0.03
C GLY A 361 15.39 -1.55 -0.83
N ALA A 362 15.75 -1.97 -2.06
CA ALA A 362 16.61 -1.19 -2.92
C ALA A 362 16.03 0.20 -3.20
N MET A 363 16.78 1.25 -2.83
CA MET A 363 16.41 2.67 -2.97
C MET A 363 15.17 3.09 -2.16
N VAL A 364 14.68 2.24 -1.24
CA VAL A 364 13.54 2.58 -0.38
C VAL A 364 13.91 3.67 0.62
N GLU A 365 15.17 3.74 1.03
CA GLU A 365 15.71 4.77 1.92
C GLU A 365 15.44 6.20 1.40
N LEU A 366 15.53 6.42 0.08
CA LEU A 366 15.28 7.72 -0.53
C LEU A 366 13.80 8.10 -0.45
N SER A 367 12.90 7.16 -0.70
CA SER A 367 11.45 7.36 -0.58
C SER A 367 11.04 7.62 0.88
N VAL A 368 11.69 6.95 1.84
CA VAL A 368 11.46 7.18 3.27
C VAL A 368 11.93 8.58 3.68
N ILE A 369 13.13 9.00 3.28
CA ILE A 369 13.63 10.35 3.52
C ILE A 369 12.69 11.38 2.88
N ALA A 370 12.26 11.14 1.64
CA ALA A 370 11.29 12.00 0.94
C ALA A 370 9.99 12.14 1.75
N ALA A 371 9.40 11.03 2.21
CA ALA A 371 8.19 11.05 3.02
C ALA A 371 8.37 11.86 4.32
N VAL A 372 9.48 11.68 5.03
CA VAL A 372 9.76 12.38 6.29
C VAL A 372 9.97 13.90 6.08
N VAL A 373 10.70 14.27 5.02
CA VAL A 373 11.01 15.67 4.68
C VAL A 373 9.80 16.39 4.10
N VAL A 374 9.06 15.76 3.17
CA VAL A 374 7.76 16.27 2.67
C VAL A 374 6.77 16.40 3.83
N GLY A 375 6.83 15.49 4.81
CA GLY A 375 6.08 15.57 6.06
C GLY A 375 6.45 16.75 6.97
N GLY A 376 7.49 17.52 6.64
CA GLY A 376 7.88 18.74 7.33
C GLY A 376 8.94 18.57 8.42
N THR A 377 9.64 17.43 8.44
CA THR A 377 10.81 17.25 9.31
C THR A 377 12.04 17.90 8.66
N SER A 378 12.74 18.76 9.40
CA SER A 378 13.89 19.49 8.87
C SER A 378 15.14 18.61 8.82
N LEU A 379 15.85 18.63 7.69
CA LEU A 379 17.12 17.91 7.53
C LEU A 379 18.24 18.41 8.45
N ARG A 380 18.07 19.58 9.08
CA ARG A 380 19.04 20.12 10.05
C ARG A 380 18.84 19.56 11.46
N GLY A 381 17.72 18.89 11.72
CA GLY A 381 17.33 18.41 13.03
C GLY A 381 16.52 19.42 13.85
N GLY A 382 16.00 18.96 15.00
CA GLY A 382 15.32 19.78 15.99
C GLY A 382 13.87 20.16 15.68
N TYR A 383 13.38 19.96 14.44
CA TYR A 383 12.01 20.26 14.04
C TYR A 383 11.41 19.15 13.18
N GLY A 384 10.20 18.70 13.52
CA GLY A 384 9.46 17.66 12.81
C GLY A 384 8.43 17.00 13.71
N THR A 385 7.53 16.18 13.14
CA THR A 385 6.53 15.43 13.92
C THR A 385 6.24 14.07 13.29
N MET A 386 5.91 13.07 14.12
CA MET A 386 5.49 11.74 13.64
C MET A 386 4.24 11.81 12.76
N PHE A 387 3.29 12.70 13.10
CA PHE A 387 2.10 12.90 12.28
C PHE A 387 2.44 13.48 10.90
N GLY A 388 3.38 14.43 10.84
CA GLY A 388 3.90 14.95 9.58
C GLY A 388 4.48 13.86 8.69
N THR A 389 5.29 12.96 9.25
CA THR A 389 5.84 11.81 8.52
C THR A 389 4.75 10.88 7.97
N LEU A 390 3.68 10.61 8.74
CA LEU A 390 2.56 9.80 8.26
C LEU A 390 1.85 10.46 7.07
N ILE A 391 1.59 11.77 7.14
CA ILE A 391 0.99 12.53 6.04
C ILE A 391 1.92 12.56 4.83
N GLY A 392 3.23 12.75 5.03
CA GLY A 392 4.22 12.72 3.96
C GLY A 392 4.29 11.35 3.27
N ALA A 393 4.25 10.25 4.03
CA ALA A 393 4.17 8.90 3.45
C ALA A 393 2.89 8.69 2.62
N LEU A 394 1.74 9.20 3.10
CA LEU A 394 0.49 9.19 2.34
C LEU A 394 0.57 10.01 1.05
N ILE A 395 1.21 11.20 1.08
CA ILE A 395 1.43 12.02 -0.13
C ILE A 395 2.21 11.23 -1.18
N ILE A 396 3.33 10.60 -0.78
CA ILE A 396 4.16 9.80 -1.66
C ILE A 396 3.36 8.64 -2.29
N ALA A 397 2.57 7.91 -1.50
CA ALA A 397 1.77 6.80 -2.03
C ALA A 397 0.58 7.21 -2.88
N VAL A 398 -0.08 8.33 -2.57
CA VAL A 398 -1.14 8.89 -3.42
C VAL A 398 -0.58 9.26 -4.78
N ILE A 399 0.61 9.88 -4.82
CA ILE A 399 1.31 10.20 -6.06
C ILE A 399 1.68 8.92 -6.82
N GLU A 400 2.28 7.93 -6.15
CA GLU A 400 2.67 6.67 -6.78
C GLU A 400 1.47 5.93 -7.38
N ASN A 401 0.40 5.79 -6.60
CA ASN A 401 -0.81 5.10 -7.02
C ASN A 401 -1.54 5.87 -8.11
N GLY A 402 -1.64 7.20 -7.99
CA GLY A 402 -2.25 8.05 -9.00
C GLY A 402 -1.54 7.96 -10.35
N MET A 403 -0.20 8.02 -10.36
CA MET A 403 0.60 7.83 -11.56
C MET A 403 0.43 6.42 -12.15
N ASN A 404 0.33 5.39 -11.30
CA ASN A 404 0.08 4.02 -11.73
C ASN A 404 -1.30 3.87 -12.41
N LEU A 405 -2.35 4.46 -11.83
CA LEU A 405 -3.69 4.47 -12.44
C LEU A 405 -3.75 5.24 -13.76
N MET A 406 -2.88 6.24 -13.93
CA MET A 406 -2.70 6.97 -15.18
C MET A 406 -1.79 6.22 -16.18
N GLN A 407 -1.33 5.01 -15.85
CA GLN A 407 -0.46 4.17 -16.67
C GLN A 407 0.85 4.87 -17.07
N LEU A 408 1.36 5.75 -16.20
CA LEU A 408 2.67 6.37 -16.40
C LEU A 408 3.77 5.33 -16.22
N ASP A 409 4.75 5.36 -17.12
CA ASP A 409 5.89 4.47 -17.10
C ASP A 409 6.72 4.61 -15.81
N SER A 410 7.28 3.50 -15.34
CA SER A 410 8.02 3.43 -14.06
C SER A 410 9.27 4.32 -14.04
N TYR A 411 9.92 4.56 -15.18
CA TYR A 411 11.07 5.47 -15.28
C TYR A 411 10.62 6.93 -15.14
N ALA A 412 9.48 7.30 -15.73
CA ALA A 412 8.90 8.63 -15.56
C ALA A 412 8.54 8.90 -14.09
N GLN A 413 8.00 7.91 -13.39
CA GLN A 413 7.69 8.01 -11.96
C GLN A 413 8.95 8.32 -11.13
N LYS A 414 10.11 7.72 -11.45
CA LYS A 414 11.39 8.01 -10.78
C LYS A 414 11.82 9.47 -10.94
N VAL A 415 11.63 10.05 -12.13
CA VAL A 415 11.93 11.47 -12.39
C VAL A 415 11.06 12.37 -11.52
N VAL A 416 9.76 12.07 -11.43
CA VAL A 416 8.81 12.82 -10.59
C VAL A 416 9.21 12.74 -9.12
N PHE A 417 9.55 11.54 -8.61
CA PHE A 417 10.00 11.39 -7.22
C PHE A 417 11.29 12.16 -6.92
N GLY A 418 12.27 12.13 -7.83
CA GLY A 418 13.48 12.95 -7.70
C GLY A 418 13.15 14.45 -7.65
N GLY A 419 12.24 14.91 -8.51
CA GLY A 419 11.76 16.29 -8.52
C GLY A 419 11.06 16.71 -7.22
N ILE A 420 10.21 15.84 -6.66
CA ILE A 420 9.52 16.07 -5.38
C ILE A 420 10.52 16.25 -4.24
N ILE A 421 11.54 15.40 -4.17
CA ILE A 421 12.59 15.49 -3.15
C ILE A 421 13.33 16.83 -3.27
N LEU A 422 13.78 17.19 -4.48
CA LEU A 422 14.48 18.45 -4.72
C LEU A 422 13.62 19.66 -4.34
N PHE A 423 12.35 19.64 -4.71
CA PHE A 423 11.41 20.71 -4.39
C PHE A 423 11.15 20.83 -2.88
N ALA A 424 10.96 19.70 -2.20
CA ALA A 424 10.77 19.66 -0.75
C ALA A 424 11.99 20.25 -0.02
N VAL A 425 13.19 19.87 -0.42
CA VAL A 425 14.45 20.40 0.15
C VAL A 425 14.63 21.88 -0.17
N LEU A 426 14.28 22.33 -1.38
CA LEU A 426 14.36 23.74 -1.75
C LEU A 426 13.41 24.60 -0.89
N ILE A 427 12.18 24.14 -0.67
CA ILE A 427 11.22 24.82 0.22
C ILE A 427 11.74 24.86 1.66
N ASP A 428 12.26 23.75 2.18
CA ASP A 428 12.84 23.69 3.54
C ASP A 428 13.97 24.72 3.70
N ARG A 429 14.85 24.82 2.69
CA ARG A 429 15.94 25.82 2.66
C ARG A 429 15.43 27.26 2.62
N LEU A 430 14.38 27.55 1.87
CA LEU A 430 13.84 28.90 1.72
C LEU A 430 13.08 29.36 2.98
N ARG A 431 12.30 28.46 3.61
CA ARG A 431 11.54 28.75 4.85
C ARG A 431 12.41 29.14 6.04
N HIS A 432 13.67 28.74 6.06
CA HIS A 432 14.60 29.03 7.14
C HIS A 432 15.60 30.17 6.84
N LYS A 433 15.59 30.74 5.63
CA LYS A 433 16.33 31.97 5.31
C LYS A 433 15.50 33.24 5.57
N ALA A 434 14.18 33.12 5.55
CA ALA A 434 13.23 34.15 5.98
C ALA A 434 13.00 34.02 7.49
#